data_AF-A0A3L6PJ93-F1
#
_entry.id   AF-A0A3L6PJ93-F1
#
_cell.length_a   1.000
_cell.length_b   1.000
_cell.length_c   1.000
_cell.angle_alpha   90.00
_cell.angle_beta   90.00
_cell.angle_gamma   90.00
#
_symmetry.space_group_name_H-M   'P 1'
#
loop_
_entity.id
_entity.type
_entity.pdbx_description
1 polymer ?
#
loop_
_entity_poly.entity_id
_entity_poly.type
_entity_poly.pdbx_seq_one_letter_code
_entity_poly.pdbx_strand_id
1 'polypeptide(L)'
;MESGELLPRHDPSVGSKPGRRGGWCAAFFLIAVVFFERIGFYGVEGNLIMYLTGPLGMSTAAAAAGVNAWSGTVLVLPLVGALAADSRLGRYGAVMAASVLYLLSLGMLTASSALQTSQPHPAPPPPPARLAFFYAALYLLALAQGFHRPCAEALGADQFAPGEPASRSSYFNWFHFFASWGYAIAAAGISYVEDNVGWTVGFGACWAAMLLCLAVFLLGTRTYRAEEPADGRALADAARVWAASMFRRKDTIGTER
;
A
#
# COMPACT_ATOMS: atom_id res chain seq x y z
N MET A 1 -38.07 -30.62 -46.55
CA MET A 1 -38.39 -30.80 -45.12
C MET A 1 -37.08 -31.18 -44.45
N GLU A 2 -36.38 -30.17 -43.93
CA GLU A 2 -35.07 -30.32 -43.30
C GLU A 2 -35.23 -30.92 -41.90
N SER A 3 -34.57 -32.05 -41.68
CA SER A 3 -34.44 -32.69 -40.37
C SER A 3 -33.30 -32.02 -39.61
N GLY A 4 -33.61 -30.98 -38.84
CA GLY A 4 -32.68 -30.38 -37.87
C GLY A 4 -32.66 -31.20 -36.58
N GLU A 5 -31.63 -32.03 -36.41
CA GLU A 5 -31.31 -32.65 -35.12
C GLU A 5 -30.95 -31.55 -34.11
N LEU A 6 -31.81 -31.39 -33.11
CA LEU A 6 -31.57 -30.53 -31.95
C LEU A 6 -30.55 -31.23 -31.04
N LEU A 7 -29.31 -30.73 -31.06
CA LEU A 7 -28.30 -31.06 -30.05
C LEU A 7 -28.87 -30.81 -28.64
N PRO A 8 -28.70 -31.73 -27.68
CA PRO A 8 -29.14 -31.50 -26.32
C PRO A 8 -28.35 -30.34 -25.72
N ARG A 9 -29.06 -29.29 -25.30
CA ARG A 9 -28.48 -28.23 -24.47
C ARG A 9 -27.94 -28.88 -23.20
N HIS A 10 -26.62 -28.82 -23.06
CA HIS A 10 -25.96 -29.13 -21.80
C HIS A 10 -26.30 -28.00 -20.83
N ASP A 11 -27.41 -28.13 -20.11
CA ASP A 11 -27.64 -27.30 -18.93
C ASP A 11 -26.47 -27.54 -17.96
N PRO A 12 -25.72 -26.49 -17.55
CA PRO A 12 -24.79 -26.67 -16.47
C PRO A 12 -25.62 -26.98 -15.22
N SER A 13 -25.55 -28.25 -14.82
CA SER A 13 -26.01 -28.78 -13.55
C SER A 13 -25.91 -27.71 -12.46
N VAL A 14 -27.05 -27.44 -11.82
CA VAL A 14 -27.15 -26.79 -10.52
C VAL A 14 -26.42 -27.68 -9.52
N GLY A 15 -25.09 -27.63 -9.56
CA GLY A 15 -24.23 -28.06 -8.49
C GLY A 15 -24.22 -26.93 -7.48
N SER A 16 -24.78 -27.15 -6.30
CA SER A 16 -24.51 -26.33 -5.12
C SER A 16 -22.99 -26.34 -4.88
N LYS A 17 -22.29 -25.29 -5.34
CA LYS A 17 -20.82 -25.21 -5.30
C LYS A 17 -20.34 -24.82 -3.89
N PRO A 18 -19.27 -25.46 -3.38
CA PRO A 18 -18.79 -25.25 -2.02
C PRO A 18 -18.24 -23.83 -1.85
N GLY A 19 -18.81 -23.08 -0.90
CA GLY A 19 -18.31 -21.81 -0.33
C GLY A 19 -17.80 -20.76 -1.32
N ARG A 20 -18.68 -19.92 -1.87
CA ARG A 20 -18.34 -18.88 -2.86
C ARG A 20 -17.44 -17.80 -2.24
N ARG A 21 -16.12 -17.93 -2.36
CA ARG A 21 -15.13 -16.90 -1.95
C ARG A 21 -15.23 -15.64 -2.82
N GLY A 22 -14.89 -14.49 -2.25
CA GLY A 22 -14.98 -13.16 -2.84
C GLY A 22 -16.27 -12.43 -2.52
N GLY A 23 -16.58 -11.40 -3.31
CA GLY A 23 -17.76 -10.55 -3.17
C GLY A 23 -17.68 -9.57 -2.00
N TRP A 24 -18.83 -9.03 -1.60
CA TRP A 24 -18.92 -7.95 -0.63
C TRP A 24 -18.38 -8.30 0.76
N CYS A 25 -18.49 -9.55 1.19
CA CYS A 25 -17.93 -9.98 2.48
C CYS A 25 -16.40 -9.75 2.52
N ALA A 26 -15.68 -10.23 1.50
CA ALA A 26 -14.25 -9.98 1.32
C ALA A 26 -13.96 -8.48 1.17
N ALA A 27 -14.78 -7.77 0.40
CA ALA A 27 -14.62 -6.35 0.14
C ALA A 27 -14.69 -5.50 1.41
N PHE A 28 -15.59 -5.81 2.37
CA PHE A 28 -15.67 -5.07 3.63
C PHE A 28 -14.40 -5.21 4.47
N PHE A 29 -13.79 -6.40 4.52
CA PHE A 29 -12.49 -6.56 5.18
C PHE A 29 -11.42 -5.70 4.50
N LEU A 30 -11.36 -5.68 3.17
CA LEU A 30 -10.35 -4.92 2.42
C LEU A 30 -10.57 -3.39 2.51
N ILE A 31 -11.83 -2.94 2.61
CA ILE A 31 -12.17 -1.54 2.90
C ILE A 31 -11.68 -1.15 4.30
N ALA A 32 -11.86 -2.01 5.30
CA ALA A 32 -11.33 -1.77 6.63
C ALA A 32 -9.80 -1.80 6.68
N VAL A 33 -9.15 -2.71 5.93
CA VAL A 33 -7.69 -2.75 5.77
C VAL A 33 -7.15 -1.43 5.23
N VAL A 34 -7.71 -0.89 4.14
CA VAL A 34 -7.25 0.40 3.62
C VAL A 34 -7.52 1.53 4.60
N PHE A 35 -8.65 1.53 5.31
CA PHE A 35 -8.95 2.55 6.32
C PHE A 35 -7.87 2.61 7.40
N PHE A 36 -7.53 1.48 8.02
CA PHE A 36 -6.52 1.42 9.08
C PHE A 36 -5.11 1.68 8.57
N GLU A 37 -4.78 1.17 7.38
CA GLU A 37 -3.50 1.46 6.74
C GLU A 37 -3.32 2.95 6.47
N ARG A 38 -4.36 3.65 6.00
CA ARG A 38 -4.31 5.10 5.76
C ARG A 38 -4.05 5.87 7.03
N ILE A 39 -4.65 5.48 8.15
CA ILE A 39 -4.36 6.07 9.47
C ILE A 39 -2.88 5.88 9.83
N GLY A 40 -2.39 4.64 9.76
CA GLY A 40 -1.03 4.31 10.16
C GLY A 40 0.04 5.02 9.34
N PHE A 41 -0.13 5.07 8.02
CA PHE A 41 0.83 5.68 7.12
C PHE A 41 0.78 7.21 7.13
N TYR A 42 -0.41 7.79 6.96
CA TYR A 42 -0.55 9.25 6.89
C TYR A 42 -0.38 9.90 8.26
N GLY A 43 -0.48 9.17 9.37
CA GLY A 43 -0.09 9.69 10.67
C GLY A 43 1.39 10.08 10.69
N VAL A 44 2.26 9.23 10.12
CA VAL A 44 3.69 9.56 9.99
C VAL A 44 3.92 10.62 8.91
N GLU A 45 3.38 10.44 7.70
CA GLU A 45 3.62 11.38 6.59
C GLU A 45 3.11 12.79 6.90
N GLY A 46 1.90 12.90 7.46
CA GLY A 46 1.18 14.15 7.64
C GLY A 46 1.88 15.15 8.56
N ASN A 47 2.72 14.67 9.49
CA ASN A 47 3.41 15.51 10.46
C ASN A 47 4.94 15.33 10.46
N LEU A 48 5.48 14.63 9.47
CA LEU A 48 6.90 14.29 9.41
C LEU A 48 7.82 15.53 9.51
N ILE A 49 7.46 16.62 8.83
CA ILE A 49 8.27 17.85 8.84
C ILE A 49 8.39 18.46 10.24
N MET A 50 7.35 18.37 11.06
CA MET A 50 7.36 18.84 12.45
C MET A 50 8.24 17.94 13.31
N TYR A 51 8.24 16.63 13.07
CA TYR A 51 9.14 15.69 13.75
C TYR A 51 10.62 15.98 13.43
N LEU A 52 10.93 16.26 12.16
CA LEU A 52 12.29 16.54 11.71
C LEU A 52 12.81 17.87 12.27
N THR A 53 11.98 18.92 12.28
CA THR A 53 12.39 20.26 12.74
C THR A 53 12.38 20.42 14.26
N GLY A 54 11.44 19.78 14.96
CA GLY A 54 11.36 19.81 16.41
C GLY A 54 12.29 18.78 17.05
N PRO A 55 11.84 17.54 17.29
CA PRO A 55 12.62 16.49 17.97
C PRO A 55 14.00 16.20 17.40
N LEU A 56 14.17 16.23 16.07
CA LEU A 56 15.48 16.00 15.43
C LEU A 56 16.28 17.28 15.19
N GLY A 57 15.71 18.45 15.47
CA GLY A 57 16.40 19.75 15.42
C GLY A 57 16.96 20.13 14.05
N MET A 58 16.41 19.56 12.95
CA MET A 58 16.86 19.87 11.60
C MET A 58 16.40 21.27 11.19
N SER A 59 17.17 21.94 10.34
CA SER A 59 16.69 23.17 9.70
C SER A 59 15.48 22.86 8.81
N THR A 60 14.56 23.82 8.67
CA THR A 60 13.37 23.66 7.81
C THR A 60 13.72 23.25 6.38
N ALA A 61 14.82 23.79 5.83
CA ALA A 61 15.28 23.42 4.49
C ALA A 61 15.76 21.96 4.41
N ALA A 62 16.53 21.49 5.40
CA ALA A 62 17.00 20.11 5.44
C ALA A 62 15.85 19.12 5.69
N ALA A 63 14.92 19.48 6.58
CA ALA A 63 13.72 18.70 6.84
C ALA A 63 12.84 18.57 5.58
N ALA A 64 12.56 19.67 4.89
CA ALA A 64 11.77 19.66 3.65
C ALA A 64 12.45 18.82 2.55
N ALA A 65 13.77 18.92 2.40
CA ALA A 65 14.51 18.08 1.46
C ALA A 65 14.38 16.59 1.81
N GLY A 66 14.48 16.23 3.09
CA GLY A 66 14.30 14.86 3.57
C GLY A 66 12.89 14.32 3.33
N VAL A 67 11.86 15.11 3.63
CA VAL A 67 10.45 14.77 3.37
C VAL A 67 10.22 14.56 1.87
N ASN A 68 10.67 15.49 1.03
CA ASN A 68 10.50 15.39 -0.43
C ASN A 68 11.22 14.17 -1.02
N ALA A 69 12.44 13.86 -0.55
CA ALA A 69 13.17 12.67 -0.99
C ALA A 69 12.43 11.38 -0.59
N TRP A 70 11.90 11.34 0.63
CA TRP A 70 11.11 10.21 1.12
C TRP A 70 9.79 10.05 0.36
N SER A 71 9.01 11.12 0.17
CA SER A 71 7.78 11.10 -0.62
C SER A 71 8.03 10.69 -2.07
N GLY A 72 9.12 11.16 -2.69
CA GLY A 72 9.56 10.71 -4.01
C GLY A 72 9.83 9.20 -4.05
N THR A 73 10.43 8.66 -2.99
CA THR A 73 10.69 7.23 -2.86
C THR A 73 9.39 6.42 -2.71
N VAL A 74 8.43 6.90 -1.91
CA VAL A 74 7.08 6.32 -1.76
C VAL A 74 6.35 6.26 -3.10
N LEU A 75 6.56 7.22 -4.01
CA LEU A 75 5.94 7.22 -5.33
C LEU A 75 6.55 6.21 -6.31
N VAL A 76 7.84 5.91 -6.19
CA VAL A 76 8.56 5.00 -7.11
C VAL A 76 8.43 3.54 -6.68
N LEU A 77 8.46 3.26 -5.37
CA LEU A 77 8.44 1.90 -4.84
C LEU A 77 7.21 1.04 -5.20
N PRO A 78 6.01 1.58 -5.48
CA PRO A 78 4.90 0.81 -6.04
C PRO A 78 5.23 0.04 -7.31
N LEU A 79 6.12 0.58 -8.17
CA LEU A 79 6.58 -0.13 -9.37
C LEU A 79 7.36 -1.40 -9.00
N VAL A 80 8.21 -1.30 -7.98
CA VAL A 80 9.00 -2.42 -7.46
C VAL A 80 8.11 -3.44 -6.76
N GLY A 81 7.16 -2.97 -5.94
CA GLY A 81 6.21 -3.82 -5.23
C GLY A 81 5.29 -4.61 -6.17
N ALA A 82 4.76 -3.95 -7.22
CA ALA A 82 3.96 -4.61 -8.25
C ALA A 82 4.75 -5.69 -8.99
N LEU A 83 5.99 -5.39 -9.40
CA LEU A 83 6.90 -6.37 -10.03
C LEU A 83 7.15 -7.59 -9.14
N ALA A 84 7.37 -7.37 -7.85
CA ALA A 84 7.59 -8.44 -6.89
C ALA A 84 6.32 -9.31 -6.71
N ALA A 85 5.14 -8.69 -6.65
CA ALA A 85 3.86 -9.37 -6.54
C ALA A 85 3.56 -10.25 -7.76
N ASP A 86 3.78 -9.72 -8.97
CA ASP A 86 3.50 -10.40 -10.24
C ASP A 86 4.44 -11.58 -10.52
N SER A 87 5.62 -11.62 -9.91
CA SER A 87 6.63 -12.64 -10.20
C SER A 87 6.47 -13.93 -9.38
N ARG A 88 6.31 -13.82 -8.04
CA ARG A 88 6.32 -14.98 -7.13
C ARG A 88 5.48 -14.81 -5.86
N LEU A 89 5.22 -13.58 -5.43
CA LEU A 89 4.62 -13.33 -4.11
C LEU A 89 3.08 -13.41 -4.14
N GLY A 90 2.48 -13.09 -5.29
CA GLY A 90 1.03 -12.85 -5.41
C GLY A 90 0.59 -11.59 -4.66
N ARG A 91 -0.61 -11.11 -4.93
CA ARG A 91 -1.20 -9.92 -4.29
C ARG A 91 -1.41 -10.14 -2.81
N TYR A 92 -1.93 -11.30 -2.40
CA TYR A 92 -2.13 -11.64 -0.99
C TYR A 92 -0.80 -11.66 -0.22
N GLY A 93 0.21 -12.33 -0.77
CA GLY A 93 1.53 -12.42 -0.15
C GLY A 93 2.23 -11.07 -0.07
N ALA A 94 2.05 -10.21 -1.08
CA ALA A 94 2.58 -8.85 -1.08
C ALA A 94 1.93 -7.97 -0.01
N VAL A 95 0.60 -8.02 0.14
CA VAL A 95 -0.10 -7.29 1.22
C VAL A 95 0.35 -7.81 2.59
N MET A 96 0.50 -9.13 2.76
CA MET A 96 1.01 -9.72 4.01
C MET A 96 2.44 -9.26 4.33
N ALA A 97 3.34 -9.33 3.36
CA ALA A 97 4.72 -8.87 3.52
C ALA A 97 4.76 -7.37 3.85
N ALA A 98 3.94 -6.56 3.18
CA ALA A 98 3.82 -5.15 3.47
C ALA A 98 3.36 -4.90 4.91
N SER A 99 2.31 -5.58 5.39
CA SER A 99 1.83 -5.43 6.78
C SER A 99 2.92 -5.72 7.81
N VAL A 100 3.74 -6.76 7.59
CA VAL A 100 4.89 -7.05 8.46
C VAL A 100 5.93 -5.94 8.40
N LEU A 101 6.25 -5.43 7.20
CA LEU A 101 7.20 -4.32 7.03
C LEU A 101 6.70 -3.03 7.69
N TYR A 102 5.39 -2.72 7.63
CA TYR A 102 4.83 -1.59 8.36
C TYR A 102 4.95 -1.75 9.86
N LEU A 103 4.61 -2.92 10.41
CA LEU A 103 4.70 -3.15 11.86
C LEU A 103 6.14 -3.02 12.36
N LEU A 104 7.09 -3.53 11.59
CA LEU A 104 8.51 -3.37 11.90
C LEU A 104 8.92 -1.89 11.83
N SER A 105 8.60 -1.21 10.75
CA SER A 105 8.93 0.21 10.54
C SER A 105 8.32 1.12 11.60
N LEU A 106 7.00 1.03 11.83
CA LEU A 106 6.29 1.84 12.82
C LEU A 106 6.78 1.51 14.24
N GLY A 107 7.08 0.24 14.54
CA GLY A 107 7.67 -0.13 15.83
C GLY A 107 9.07 0.47 16.02
N MET A 108 9.89 0.49 14.97
CA MET A 108 11.19 1.16 14.99
C MET A 108 11.04 2.68 15.15
N LEU A 109 10.06 3.32 14.50
CA LEU A 109 9.78 4.75 14.66
C LEU A 109 9.33 5.07 16.11
N THR A 110 8.42 4.28 16.68
CA THR A 110 8.02 4.41 18.09
C THR A 110 9.19 4.21 19.04
N ALA A 111 10.05 3.23 18.80
CA ALA A 111 11.27 3.03 19.60
C ALA A 111 12.24 4.21 19.45
N SER A 112 12.40 4.71 18.22
CA SER A 112 13.26 5.86 17.93
C SER A 112 12.80 7.12 18.67
N SER A 113 11.49 7.39 18.71
CA SER A 113 10.94 8.53 19.44
C SER A 113 10.99 8.33 20.96
N ALA A 114 10.80 7.10 21.47
CA ALA A 114 10.96 6.81 22.89
C ALA A 114 12.40 7.02 23.40
N LEU A 115 13.40 6.82 22.54
CA LEU A 115 14.81 7.05 22.84
C LEU A 115 15.23 8.52 22.72
N GLN A 116 14.34 9.42 22.29
CA GLN A 116 14.57 10.86 22.34
C GLN A 116 14.31 11.35 23.76
N THR A 117 15.39 11.52 24.53
CA THR A 117 15.33 12.23 25.80
C THR A 117 15.03 13.70 25.56
N SER A 118 14.15 14.30 26.36
CA SER A 118 13.85 15.74 26.36
C SER A 118 15.15 16.54 26.36
N GLN A 119 15.51 17.13 25.22
CA GLN A 119 16.78 17.84 25.09
C GLN A 119 16.64 19.24 25.72
N PRO A 120 17.67 19.72 26.44
CA PRO A 120 17.77 21.13 26.81
C PRO A 120 17.83 22.00 25.56
N HIS A 121 17.38 23.26 25.64
CA HIS A 121 17.50 24.21 24.54
C HIS A 121 18.75 25.09 24.73
N PRO A 122 19.66 25.21 23.73
CA PRO A 122 19.63 24.57 22.41
C PRO A 122 20.02 23.07 22.45
N ALA A 123 19.31 22.26 21.67
CA ALA A 123 19.51 20.82 21.62
C ALA A 123 20.76 20.47 20.78
N PRO A 124 21.67 19.61 21.26
CA PRO A 124 22.73 19.07 20.42
C PRO A 124 22.12 18.21 19.30
N PRO A 125 22.76 18.15 18.11
CA PRO A 125 22.29 17.31 17.02
C PRO A 125 22.21 15.84 17.45
N PRO A 126 21.21 15.09 16.97
CA PRO A 126 21.05 13.69 17.34
C PRO A 126 22.30 12.89 16.93
N PRO A 127 22.74 11.90 17.73
CA PRO A 127 23.85 11.05 17.36
C PRO A 127 23.62 10.41 15.98
N PRO A 128 24.65 10.27 15.13
CA PRO A 128 24.50 9.73 13.78
C PRO A 128 23.81 8.37 13.73
N ALA A 129 24.07 7.50 14.72
CA ALA A 129 23.42 6.19 14.82
C ALA A 129 21.91 6.28 15.05
N ARG A 130 21.43 7.24 15.85
CA ARG A 130 19.99 7.47 16.07
C ARG A 130 19.31 8.01 14.82
N LEU A 131 19.97 8.94 14.12
CA LEU A 131 19.46 9.48 12.87
C LEU A 131 19.40 8.41 11.78
N ALA A 132 20.43 7.57 11.67
CA ALA A 132 20.45 6.45 10.73
C ALA A 132 19.35 5.42 11.04
N PHE A 133 19.12 5.11 12.31
CA PHE A 133 18.04 4.21 12.73
C PHE A 133 16.65 4.76 12.37
N PHE A 134 16.41 6.05 12.63
CA PHE A 134 15.17 6.73 12.23
C PHE A 134 14.95 6.68 10.72
N TYR A 135 15.95 7.06 9.91
CA TYR A 135 15.81 7.01 8.45
C TYR A 135 15.65 5.58 7.93
N ALA A 136 16.34 4.59 8.51
CA ALA A 136 16.13 3.20 8.15
C ALA A 136 14.67 2.78 8.38
N ALA A 137 14.08 3.15 9.53
CA ALA A 137 12.67 2.92 9.82
C ALA A 137 11.76 3.64 8.80
N LEU A 138 12.05 4.90 8.50
CA LEU A 138 11.27 5.72 7.57
C LEU A 138 11.31 5.18 6.13
N TYR A 139 12.46 4.77 5.63
CA TYR A 139 12.56 4.17 4.29
C TYR A 139 12.00 2.73 4.25
N LEU A 140 12.02 2.01 5.36
CA LEU A 140 11.27 0.76 5.49
C LEU A 140 9.75 0.99 5.40
N LEU A 141 9.25 2.12 5.92
CA LEU A 141 7.84 2.51 5.77
C LEU A 141 7.48 2.73 4.30
N ALA A 142 8.36 3.39 3.55
CA ALA A 142 8.18 3.60 2.11
C ALA A 142 8.18 2.28 1.34
N LEU A 143 9.04 1.34 1.73
CA LEU A 143 9.04 -0.01 1.16
C LEU A 143 7.72 -0.73 1.43
N ALA A 144 7.22 -0.68 2.67
CA ALA A 144 5.92 -1.26 3.02
C ALA A 144 4.79 -0.69 2.15
N GLN A 145 4.74 0.64 1.98
CA GLN A 145 3.81 1.31 1.05
C GLN A 145 3.90 0.81 -0.38
N GLY A 146 5.13 0.66 -0.89
CA GLY A 146 5.37 0.19 -2.25
C GLY A 146 4.75 -1.19 -2.52
N PHE A 147 4.83 -2.11 -1.55
CA PHE A 147 4.19 -3.42 -1.67
C PHE A 147 2.67 -3.36 -1.48
N HIS A 148 2.20 -2.60 -0.48
CA HIS A 148 0.80 -2.57 -0.10
C HIS A 148 -0.09 -1.95 -1.18
N ARG A 149 0.25 -0.73 -1.63
CA ARG A 149 -0.63 0.11 -2.44
C ARG A 149 -1.13 -0.54 -3.74
N PRO A 150 -0.26 -1.03 -4.65
CA PRO A 150 -0.73 -1.64 -5.89
C PRO A 150 -1.44 -2.97 -5.65
N CYS A 151 -1.02 -3.74 -4.65
CA CYS A 151 -1.52 -5.09 -4.41
C CYS A 151 -2.86 -5.09 -3.68
N ALA A 152 -3.09 -4.17 -2.73
CA ALA A 152 -4.34 -4.07 -1.98
C ALA A 152 -5.50 -3.64 -2.88
N GLU A 153 -5.27 -2.68 -3.77
CA GLU A 153 -6.27 -2.23 -4.75
C GLU A 153 -6.64 -3.35 -5.72
N ALA A 154 -5.63 -4.02 -6.28
CA ALA A 154 -5.84 -5.15 -7.18
C ALA A 154 -6.56 -6.31 -6.49
N LEU A 155 -6.11 -6.71 -5.29
CA LEU A 155 -6.75 -7.76 -4.49
C LEU A 155 -8.22 -7.44 -4.22
N GLY A 156 -8.55 -6.18 -3.92
CA GLY A 156 -9.93 -5.71 -3.75
C GLY A 156 -10.78 -5.85 -5.00
N ALA A 157 -10.25 -5.43 -6.15
CA ALA A 157 -10.94 -5.53 -7.42
C ALA A 157 -11.23 -7.00 -7.81
N ASP A 158 -10.29 -7.91 -7.51
CA ASP A 158 -10.38 -9.34 -7.81
C ASP A 158 -11.49 -10.06 -7.03
N GLN A 159 -12.01 -9.44 -5.97
CA GLN A 159 -13.13 -9.99 -5.22
C GLN A 159 -14.43 -10.01 -6.04
N PHE A 160 -14.53 -9.23 -7.11
CA PHE A 160 -15.71 -9.13 -7.98
C PHE A 160 -15.44 -9.71 -9.37
N ALA A 161 -16.35 -10.57 -9.86
CA ALA A 161 -16.15 -11.24 -11.14
C ALA A 161 -16.22 -10.23 -12.31
N PRO A 162 -15.62 -10.52 -13.48
CA PRO A 162 -15.68 -9.62 -14.65
C PRO A 162 -17.11 -9.24 -15.09
N GLY A 163 -18.10 -10.09 -14.81
CA GLY A 163 -19.53 -9.82 -15.08
C GLY A 163 -20.24 -8.92 -14.06
N GLU A 164 -19.53 -8.39 -13.05
CA GLU A 164 -20.11 -7.56 -11.97
C GLU A 164 -19.53 -6.11 -11.94
N PRO A 165 -19.52 -5.35 -13.05
CA PRO A 165 -18.85 -4.06 -13.13
C PRO A 165 -19.46 -3.00 -12.18
N ALA A 166 -20.77 -3.03 -11.96
CA ALA A 166 -21.45 -2.12 -11.04
C ALA A 166 -20.99 -2.32 -9.58
N SER A 167 -20.83 -3.58 -9.14
CA SER A 167 -20.34 -3.89 -7.79
C SER A 167 -18.88 -3.49 -7.63
N ARG A 168 -18.04 -3.72 -8.65
CA ARG A 168 -16.64 -3.28 -8.64
C ARG A 168 -16.52 -1.75 -8.55
N SER A 169 -17.34 -1.01 -9.31
CA SER A 169 -17.38 0.46 -9.23
C SER A 169 -17.82 0.94 -7.84
N SER A 170 -18.87 0.35 -7.28
CA SER A 170 -19.33 0.65 -5.94
C SER A 170 -18.27 0.34 -4.87
N TYR A 171 -17.53 -0.76 -5.02
CA TYR A 171 -16.38 -1.06 -4.17
C TYR A 171 -15.36 0.07 -4.17
N PHE A 172 -14.94 0.56 -5.35
CA PHE A 172 -13.98 1.65 -5.42
C PHE A 172 -14.52 2.95 -4.82
N ASN A 173 -15.82 3.23 -4.95
CA ASN A 173 -16.43 4.39 -4.27
C ASN A 173 -16.28 4.28 -2.75
N TRP A 174 -16.62 3.14 -2.17
CA TRP A 174 -16.46 2.90 -0.73
C TRP A 174 -15.01 2.88 -0.29
N PHE A 175 -14.13 2.24 -1.07
CA PHE A 175 -12.69 2.20 -0.83
C PHE A 175 -12.13 3.62 -0.70
N HIS A 176 -12.40 4.51 -1.65
CA HIS A 176 -11.91 5.88 -1.62
C HIS A 176 -12.57 6.73 -0.52
N PHE A 177 -13.86 6.51 -0.26
CA PHE A 177 -14.56 7.18 0.83
C PHE A 177 -13.90 6.88 2.18
N PHE A 178 -13.68 5.60 2.50
CA PHE A 178 -13.05 5.20 3.75
C PHE A 178 -11.56 5.53 3.79
N ALA A 179 -10.84 5.44 2.66
CA ALA A 179 -9.46 5.89 2.59
C ALA A 179 -9.32 7.39 2.92
N SER A 180 -10.26 8.22 2.43
CA SER A 180 -10.29 9.66 2.73
C SER A 180 -10.56 9.93 4.21
N TRP A 181 -11.45 9.16 4.84
CA TRP A 181 -11.67 9.23 6.28
C TRP A 181 -10.44 8.81 7.11
N GLY A 182 -9.75 7.75 6.69
CA GLY A 182 -8.49 7.34 7.31
C GLY A 182 -7.43 8.44 7.24
N TYR A 183 -7.29 9.10 6.08
CA TYR A 183 -6.44 10.29 5.92
C TYR A 183 -6.85 11.43 6.84
N ALA A 184 -8.15 11.75 6.91
CA ALA A 184 -8.64 12.84 7.78
C ALA A 184 -8.34 12.57 9.26
N ILE A 185 -8.51 11.32 9.71
CA ILE A 185 -8.20 10.91 11.09
C ILE A 185 -6.69 11.00 11.36
N ALA A 186 -5.85 10.61 10.40
CA ALA A 186 -4.40 10.79 10.50
C ALA A 186 -4.03 12.28 10.64
N ALA A 187 -4.47 13.10 9.67
CA ALA A 187 -4.08 14.50 9.59
C ALA A 187 -4.59 15.36 10.75
N ALA A 188 -5.77 15.05 11.30
CA ALA A 188 -6.34 15.81 12.41
C ALA A 188 -6.07 15.13 13.76
N GLY A 189 -6.38 13.84 13.88
CA GLY A 189 -6.33 13.10 15.14
C GLY A 189 -4.91 12.70 15.52
N ILE A 190 -4.20 12.01 14.62
CA ILE A 190 -2.84 11.54 14.92
C ILE A 190 -1.87 12.71 15.05
N SER A 191 -1.89 13.68 14.12
CA SER A 191 -1.04 14.87 14.22
C SER A 191 -1.30 15.65 15.51
N TYR A 192 -2.56 15.77 15.95
CA TYR A 192 -2.88 16.38 17.24
C TYR A 192 -2.23 15.64 18.41
N VAL A 193 -2.30 14.31 18.43
CA VAL A 193 -1.66 13.49 19.46
C VAL A 193 -0.15 13.67 19.45
N GLU A 194 0.47 13.68 18.27
CA GLU A 194 1.91 13.86 18.12
C GLU A 194 2.38 15.22 18.67
N ASP A 195 1.68 16.29 18.33
CA ASP A 195 2.04 17.65 18.71
C ASP A 195 1.74 17.98 20.19
N ASN A 196 0.66 17.42 20.75
CA ASN A 196 0.14 17.83 22.07
C ASN A 196 0.33 16.79 23.18
N VAL A 197 0.42 15.51 22.83
CA VAL A 197 0.60 14.41 23.80
C VAL A 197 2.01 13.85 23.73
N GLY A 198 2.53 13.67 22.51
CA GLY A 198 3.92 13.33 22.25
C GLY A 198 4.11 12.30 21.16
N TRP A 199 5.28 12.37 20.52
CA TRP A 199 5.67 11.57 19.36
C TRP A 199 5.65 10.05 19.58
N THR A 200 6.04 9.58 20.76
CA THR A 200 6.00 8.15 21.09
C THR A 200 4.56 7.62 21.09
N VAL A 201 3.62 8.41 21.61
CA VAL A 201 2.20 8.04 21.65
C VAL A 201 1.61 8.09 20.25
N GLY A 202 1.92 9.13 19.47
CA GLY A 202 1.47 9.27 18.08
C GLY A 202 1.92 8.13 17.18
N PHE A 203 3.23 7.85 17.12
CA PHE A 203 3.75 6.71 16.35
C PHE A 203 3.27 5.37 16.89
N GLY A 204 3.09 5.24 18.21
CA GLY A 204 2.46 4.07 18.82
C GLY A 204 1.01 3.86 18.38
N ALA A 205 0.24 4.94 18.20
CA ALA A 205 -1.11 4.89 17.66
C ALA A 205 -1.11 4.47 16.18
N CYS A 206 -0.17 4.96 15.36
CA CYS A 206 0.03 4.47 13.99
C CYS A 206 0.33 2.96 13.97
N TRP A 207 1.21 2.50 14.86
CA TRP A 207 1.55 1.09 14.98
C TRP A 207 0.35 0.23 15.38
N ALA A 208 -0.46 0.70 16.34
CA ALA A 208 -1.69 0.04 16.75
C ALA A 208 -2.72 -0.03 15.62
N ALA A 209 -2.88 1.04 14.82
CA ALA A 209 -3.74 1.02 13.64
C ALA A 209 -3.25 -0.04 12.63
N MET A 210 -1.94 -0.17 12.44
CA MET A 210 -1.39 -1.21 11.56
C MET A 210 -1.59 -2.63 12.11
N LEU A 211 -1.54 -2.83 13.42
CA LEU A 211 -1.90 -4.12 14.02
C LEU A 211 -3.36 -4.49 13.74
N LEU A 212 -4.28 -3.52 13.84
CA LEU A 212 -5.68 -3.72 13.49
C LEU A 212 -5.83 -4.01 12.00
N CYS A 213 -5.10 -3.31 11.14
CA CYS A 213 -5.04 -3.58 9.70
C CYS A 213 -4.68 -5.06 9.42
N LEU A 214 -3.57 -5.54 9.99
CA LEU A 214 -3.15 -6.93 9.82
C LEU A 214 -4.16 -7.93 10.41
N ALA A 215 -4.71 -7.65 11.59
CA ALA A 215 -5.70 -8.52 12.21
C ALA A 215 -6.96 -8.65 11.33
N VAL A 216 -7.49 -7.54 10.82
CA VAL A 216 -8.64 -7.52 9.91
C VAL A 216 -8.33 -8.27 8.61
N PHE A 217 -7.14 -8.07 8.04
CA PHE A 217 -6.71 -8.78 6.84
C PHE A 217 -6.65 -10.31 7.06
N LEU A 218 -6.08 -10.74 8.18
CA LEU A 218 -6.01 -12.15 8.55
C LEU A 218 -7.39 -12.76 8.80
N LEU A 219 -8.28 -12.05 9.49
CA LEU A 219 -9.67 -12.48 9.71
C LEU A 219 -10.43 -12.67 8.39
N GLY A 220 -10.19 -11.78 7.42
CA GLY A 220 -10.79 -11.87 6.09
C GLY A 220 -10.24 -12.97 5.20
N THR A 221 -9.09 -13.59 5.54
CA THR A 221 -8.32 -14.47 4.64
C THR A 221 -9.14 -15.63 4.05
N ARG A 222 -10.04 -16.24 4.83
CA ARG A 222 -10.87 -17.36 4.32
C ARG A 222 -11.98 -16.90 3.36
N THR A 223 -12.31 -15.62 3.36
CA THR A 223 -13.33 -15.03 2.49
C THR A 223 -12.77 -14.58 1.15
N TYR A 224 -11.48 -14.29 1.06
CA TYR A 224 -10.85 -13.77 -0.15
C TYR A 224 -10.89 -14.78 -1.29
N ARG A 225 -11.27 -14.32 -2.48
CA ARG A 225 -11.15 -15.10 -3.71
C ARG A 225 -9.68 -15.40 -3.97
N ALA A 226 -9.40 -16.66 -4.30
CA ALA A 226 -8.06 -17.07 -4.70
C ALA A 226 -7.66 -16.32 -5.96
N GLU A 227 -6.44 -15.80 -5.95
CA GLU A 227 -5.83 -15.18 -7.11
C GLU A 227 -5.57 -16.25 -8.19
N GLU A 228 -5.86 -15.93 -9.44
CA GLU A 228 -5.41 -16.76 -10.56
C GLU A 228 -3.88 -16.61 -10.70
N PRO A 229 -3.14 -17.69 -10.97
CA PRO A 229 -1.68 -17.61 -11.10
C PRO A 229 -1.29 -16.50 -12.07
N ALA A 230 -0.55 -15.50 -11.57
CA ALA A 230 -0.09 -14.41 -12.41
C ALA A 230 0.87 -14.97 -13.48
N ASP A 231 0.54 -14.74 -14.76
CA ASP A 231 1.52 -14.86 -15.83
C ASP A 231 2.54 -13.73 -15.65
N GLY A 232 3.60 -13.99 -14.88
CA GLY A 232 4.69 -13.04 -14.57
C GLY A 232 5.47 -12.51 -15.79
N ARG A 233 4.93 -12.72 -17.00
CA ARG A 233 5.40 -12.21 -18.29
C ARG A 233 4.72 -10.88 -18.67
N ALA A 234 3.55 -10.55 -18.14
CA ALA A 234 2.77 -9.38 -18.58
C ALA A 234 3.56 -8.06 -18.47
N LEU A 235 4.27 -7.84 -17.36
CA LEU A 235 5.05 -6.62 -17.15
C LEU A 235 6.39 -6.64 -17.91
N ALA A 236 6.99 -7.83 -18.07
CA ALA A 236 8.15 -8.01 -18.95
C ALA A 236 7.80 -7.74 -20.42
N ASP A 237 6.60 -8.13 -20.84
CA ASP A 237 6.10 -7.91 -22.18
C ASP A 237 5.71 -6.44 -22.40
N ALA A 238 5.11 -5.77 -21.40
CA ALA A 238 4.89 -4.32 -21.44
C ALA A 238 6.21 -3.54 -21.50
N ALA A 239 7.22 -3.92 -20.69
CA ALA A 239 8.54 -3.30 -20.71
C ALA A 239 9.27 -3.55 -22.04
N ARG A 240 9.15 -4.76 -22.62
CA ARG A 240 9.65 -5.07 -23.97
C ARG A 240 8.96 -4.23 -25.03
N VAL A 241 7.64 -4.06 -24.98
CA VAL A 241 6.88 -3.24 -25.93
C VAL A 241 7.30 -1.77 -25.82
N TRP A 242 7.47 -1.26 -24.60
CA TRP A 242 7.96 0.10 -24.37
C TRP A 242 9.40 0.30 -24.84
N ALA A 243 10.31 -0.62 -24.51
CA ALA A 243 11.68 -0.58 -25.00
C ALA A 243 11.71 -0.66 -26.53
N ALA A 244 10.92 -1.57 -27.11
CA ALA A 244 10.80 -1.69 -28.55
C ALA A 244 10.25 -0.44 -29.23
N SER A 245 9.36 0.34 -28.60
CA SER A 245 8.82 1.57 -29.18
C SER A 245 9.78 2.76 -29.03
N MET A 246 10.48 2.85 -27.91
CA MET A 246 11.47 3.91 -27.65
C MET A 246 12.76 3.72 -28.43
N PHE A 247 13.22 2.48 -28.60
CA PHE A 247 14.47 2.17 -29.29
C PHE A 247 14.31 1.90 -30.79
N ARG A 248 13.11 1.55 -31.32
CA ARG A 248 12.87 1.52 -32.79
C ARG A 248 12.76 2.89 -33.44
N ARG A 249 12.40 3.94 -32.68
CA ARG A 249 12.15 5.28 -33.25
C ARG A 249 13.41 5.99 -33.76
N LYS A 250 14.60 5.38 -33.65
CA LYS A 250 15.87 5.93 -34.14
C LYS A 250 16.27 5.51 -35.56
N ASP A 251 15.62 4.49 -36.16
CA ASP A 251 16.07 3.95 -37.46
C ASP A 251 15.26 4.44 -38.67
N THR A 252 14.24 5.29 -38.47
CA THR A 252 13.38 5.82 -39.57
C THR A 252 13.62 7.29 -39.95
N ILE A 253 14.72 7.91 -39.51
CA ILE A 253 15.13 9.25 -39.99
C ILE A 253 16.43 9.11 -40.76
N GLY A 254 16.37 8.62 -42.00
CA GLY A 254 17.59 8.53 -42.81
C GLY A 254 17.54 7.72 -44.09
N THR A 255 16.52 7.87 -44.94
CA THR A 255 16.63 7.52 -46.37
C THR A 255 15.51 8.20 -47.17
N GLU A 256 15.64 9.51 -47.37
CA GLU A 256 15.22 10.15 -48.62
C GLU A 256 16.32 11.14 -49.01
N ARG A 257 17.17 10.69 -49.93
CA ARG A 257 18.03 11.51 -50.78
C ARG A 257 17.88 10.99 -52.20
#